data_AF-A0A1I2QE73-F1
#
_entry.id   AF-A0A1I2QE73-F1
#
_cell.length_a   1.000
_cell.length_b   1.000
_cell.length_c   1.000
_cell.angle_alpha   90.00
_cell.angle_beta   90.00
_cell.angle_gamma   90.00
#
_symmetry.space_group_name_H-M   'P 1'
#
loop_
_entity.id
_entity.type
_entity.pdbx_description
1 polymer ?
#
loop_
_entity_poly.entity_id
_entity_poly.type
_entity_poly.pdbx_seq_one_letter_code
_entity_poly.pdbx_strand_id
1 'polypeptide(L)'
;MKKILIATAAVLLPLAGYAAYMHLTWRSRTEAKGNRIIERIEAFKTQHGHYPDDLGQLGIPQKDEGNSYEGETFYYDCMHDGTYQLYFSTGPDESYVYHSLLRAWMDDFYTDLVHEQKVAVYRHIEDCYTQGLIDSTVYDHAKPNLKRLRPEGSGSIPDSLVHASDYYQDGRLAGEGWILFYDDPQSDTADRTGVWTFFSETGVAVEVNFGNGQSSGTPIRE
;
A
#
# COMPACT_ATOMS: atom_id res chain seq x y z
N MET A 1 -1.87 56.83 -5.81
CA MET A 1 -1.67 55.51 -5.18
C MET A 1 -2.99 54.75 -4.97
N LYS A 2 -3.98 55.27 -4.20
CA LYS A 2 -5.26 54.56 -3.94
C LYS A 2 -6.04 54.11 -5.19
N LYS A 3 -6.11 54.94 -6.24
CA LYS A 3 -6.80 54.59 -7.50
C LYS A 3 -6.12 53.47 -8.30
N ILE A 4 -4.79 53.39 -8.23
CA ILE A 4 -4.01 52.32 -8.88
C ILE A 4 -4.24 51.01 -8.14
N LEU A 5 -4.19 51.02 -6.80
CA LEU A 5 -4.47 49.84 -5.99
C LEU A 5 -5.88 49.28 -6.22
N ILE A 6 -6.90 50.15 -6.33
CA ILE A 6 -8.28 49.72 -6.62
C ILE A 6 -8.38 49.09 -8.02
N ALA A 7 -7.76 49.71 -9.03
CA ALA A 7 -7.75 49.16 -10.38
C ALA A 7 -7.01 47.82 -10.47
N THR A 8 -5.87 47.69 -9.78
CA THR A 8 -5.13 46.42 -9.68
C THR A 8 -5.95 45.33 -8.99
N ALA A 9 -6.61 45.64 -7.87
CA ALA A 9 -7.47 44.69 -7.17
C ALA A 9 -8.67 44.26 -8.03
N ALA A 10 -9.27 45.19 -8.79
CA ALA A 10 -10.40 44.91 -9.68
C ALA A 10 -10.05 43.95 -10.83
N VAL A 11 -8.77 43.82 -11.19
CA VAL A 11 -8.29 42.87 -12.21
C VAL A 11 -7.81 41.56 -11.59
N LEU A 12 -7.07 41.63 -10.48
CA LEU A 12 -6.51 40.43 -9.84
C LEU A 12 -7.58 39.54 -9.21
N LEU A 13 -8.63 40.11 -8.61
CA LEU A 13 -9.68 39.32 -7.96
C LEU A 13 -10.47 38.44 -8.96
N PRO A 14 -10.94 38.95 -10.11
CA PRO A 14 -11.56 38.10 -11.13
C PRO A 14 -10.62 37.05 -11.71
N LEU A 15 -9.34 37.37 -11.92
CA LEU A 15 -8.37 36.41 -12.44
C LEU A 15 -8.12 35.27 -11.44
N ALA A 16 -7.92 35.59 -10.17
CA ALA A 16 -7.79 34.59 -9.12
C ALA A 16 -9.07 33.75 -8.99
N GLY A 17 -10.25 34.38 -9.05
CA GLY A 17 -11.54 33.69 -9.04
C GLY A 17 -11.71 32.75 -10.24
N TYR A 18 -11.33 33.17 -11.44
CA TYR A 18 -11.38 32.34 -12.63
C TYR A 18 -10.41 31.16 -12.55
N ALA A 19 -9.17 31.39 -12.10
CA ALA A 19 -8.19 30.33 -11.90
C ALA A 19 -8.68 29.30 -10.87
N ALA A 20 -9.22 29.75 -9.72
CA ALA A 20 -9.79 28.87 -8.71
C ALA A 20 -10.98 28.07 -9.25
N TYR A 21 -11.88 28.71 -10.01
CA TYR A 21 -13.01 28.04 -10.64
C TYR A 21 -12.56 26.96 -11.63
N MET A 22 -11.58 27.26 -12.49
CA MET A 22 -11.05 26.29 -13.45
C MET A 22 -10.41 25.10 -12.74
N HIS A 23 -9.62 25.35 -11.70
CA HIS A 23 -8.97 24.31 -10.92
C HIS A 23 -9.98 23.41 -10.17
N LEU A 24 -10.99 23.99 -9.51
CA LEU A 24 -12.04 23.23 -8.81
C LEU A 24 -12.91 22.42 -9.77
N THR A 25 -13.27 23.00 -10.91
CA THR A 25 -14.08 22.29 -11.92
C THR A 25 -13.31 21.19 -12.63
N TRP A 26 -12.00 21.36 -12.81
CA TRP A 26 -11.13 20.29 -13.28
C TRP A 26 -11.09 19.14 -12.27
N ARG A 27 -10.78 19.41 -10.99
CA ARG A 27 -10.75 18.38 -9.93
C ARG A 27 -12.05 17.59 -9.86
N SER A 28 -13.19 18.29 -9.80
CA SER A 28 -14.49 17.63 -9.71
C SER A 28 -14.77 16.68 -10.89
N ARG A 29 -14.35 17.03 -12.11
CA ARG A 29 -14.50 16.15 -13.29
C ARG A 29 -13.53 14.97 -13.23
N THR A 30 -12.28 15.23 -12.85
CA THR A 30 -11.24 14.21 -12.69
C THR A 30 -11.65 13.18 -11.63
N GLU A 31 -12.07 13.61 -10.45
CA GLU A 31 -12.57 12.71 -9.39
C GLU A 31 -13.79 11.92 -9.87
N ALA A 32 -14.75 12.56 -10.52
CA ALA A 32 -15.93 11.85 -11.01
C ALA A 32 -15.58 10.75 -12.02
N LYS A 33 -14.56 10.96 -12.87
CA LYS A 33 -14.04 9.95 -13.79
C LYS A 33 -13.23 8.88 -13.06
N GLY A 34 -12.28 9.29 -12.23
CA GLY A 34 -11.43 8.39 -11.46
C GLY A 34 -12.25 7.47 -10.54
N ASN A 35 -13.30 7.99 -9.90
CA ASN A 35 -14.20 7.19 -9.06
C ASN A 35 -14.94 6.10 -9.86
N ARG A 36 -15.31 6.35 -11.13
CA ARG A 36 -15.88 5.31 -12.00
C ARG A 36 -14.86 4.20 -12.33
N ILE A 37 -13.58 4.55 -12.41
CA ILE A 37 -12.49 3.58 -12.63
C ILE A 37 -12.24 2.78 -11.35
N ILE A 38 -12.14 3.47 -10.21
CA ILE A 38 -12.02 2.88 -8.86
C ILE A 38 -13.13 1.86 -8.62
N GLU A 39 -14.39 2.20 -8.89
CA GLU A 39 -15.52 1.25 -8.75
C GLU A 39 -15.30 -0.06 -9.52
N ARG A 40 -14.70 0.00 -10.72
CA ARG A 40 -14.38 -1.20 -11.51
C ARG A 40 -13.21 -1.98 -10.92
N ILE A 41 -12.17 -1.29 -10.42
CA ILE A 41 -11.02 -1.90 -9.75
C ILE A 41 -11.47 -2.62 -8.47
N GLU A 42 -12.31 -1.98 -7.65
CA GLU A 42 -12.83 -2.58 -6.41
C GLU A 42 -13.77 -3.76 -6.69
N ALA A 43 -14.60 -3.66 -7.73
CA ALA A 43 -15.43 -4.78 -8.17
C ALA A 43 -14.58 -5.97 -8.63
N PHE A 44 -13.49 -5.70 -9.37
CA PHE A 44 -12.53 -6.72 -9.76
C PHE A 44 -11.87 -7.38 -8.54
N LYS A 45 -11.37 -6.60 -7.57
CA LYS A 45 -10.81 -7.15 -6.32
C LYS A 45 -11.82 -8.02 -5.57
N THR A 46 -13.07 -7.59 -5.51
CA THR A 46 -14.13 -8.37 -4.85
C THR A 46 -14.36 -9.71 -5.55
N GLN A 47 -14.28 -9.75 -6.88
CA GLN A 47 -14.51 -10.96 -7.67
C GLN A 47 -13.29 -11.90 -7.72
N HIS A 48 -12.07 -11.35 -7.74
CA HIS A 48 -10.84 -12.10 -8.00
C HIS A 48 -9.91 -12.23 -6.78
N GLY A 49 -10.17 -11.48 -5.70
CA GLY A 49 -9.36 -11.49 -4.47
C GLY A 49 -8.09 -10.64 -4.53
N HIS A 50 -7.75 -10.05 -5.68
CA HIS A 50 -6.59 -9.19 -5.87
C HIS A 50 -6.93 -8.03 -6.81
N TYR A 51 -6.15 -6.95 -6.75
CA TYR A 51 -6.25 -5.87 -7.74
C TYR A 51 -5.71 -6.32 -9.10
N PRO A 52 -6.22 -5.76 -10.21
CA PRO A 52 -5.71 -6.11 -11.53
C PRO A 52 -4.27 -5.61 -11.70
N ASP A 53 -3.42 -6.40 -12.33
CA ASP A 53 -2.05 -5.98 -12.66
C ASP A 53 -2.05 -4.87 -13.73
N ASP A 54 -3.04 -4.91 -14.62
CA ASP A 54 -3.27 -3.93 -15.68
C ASP A 54 -4.76 -3.66 -15.89
N LEU A 55 -5.11 -2.46 -16.32
CA LEU A 55 -6.51 -2.07 -16.52
C LEU A 55 -7.12 -2.61 -17.83
N GLY A 56 -6.34 -3.31 -18.67
CA GLY A 56 -6.83 -4.00 -19.85
C GLY A 56 -7.84 -5.10 -19.49
N GLN A 57 -7.65 -5.73 -18.33
CA GLN A 57 -8.58 -6.70 -17.74
C GLN A 57 -9.95 -6.08 -17.41
N LEU A 58 -10.01 -4.75 -17.24
CA LEU A 58 -11.24 -3.98 -17.02
C LEU A 58 -11.79 -3.35 -18.32
N GLY A 59 -11.21 -3.70 -19.47
CA GLY A 59 -11.54 -3.12 -20.77
C GLY A 59 -11.06 -1.67 -20.94
N ILE A 60 -10.08 -1.23 -20.16
CA ILE A 60 -9.46 0.09 -20.28
C ILE A 60 -8.10 -0.09 -20.98
N PRO A 61 -7.97 0.34 -22.23
CA PRO A 61 -6.73 0.12 -22.98
C PRO A 61 -5.60 1.01 -22.48
N GLN A 62 -4.39 0.45 -22.46
CA GLN A 62 -3.16 1.22 -22.39
C GLN A 62 -2.96 1.98 -23.71
N LYS A 63 -2.58 3.25 -23.61
CA LYS A 63 -2.30 4.14 -24.73
C LYS A 63 -1.05 4.96 -24.43
N ASP A 64 -0.03 4.79 -25.27
CA ASP A 64 1.30 5.38 -25.08
C ASP A 64 1.87 5.02 -23.69
N GLU A 65 2.28 6.02 -22.89
CA GLU A 65 2.84 5.80 -21.55
C GLU A 65 1.78 5.62 -20.45
N GLY A 66 0.47 5.75 -20.74
CA GLY A 66 -0.59 5.69 -19.74
C GLY A 66 -1.80 4.86 -20.15
N ASN A 67 -2.90 5.03 -19.42
CA ASN A 67 -4.21 4.45 -19.69
C ASN A 67 -5.14 5.53 -20.24
N SER A 68 -6.10 5.16 -21.10
CA SER A 68 -7.06 6.12 -21.65
C SER A 68 -8.50 5.79 -21.28
N TYR A 69 -9.18 6.74 -20.65
CA TYR A 69 -10.59 6.62 -20.28
C TYR A 69 -11.34 7.92 -20.57
N GLU A 70 -12.43 7.84 -21.35
CA GLU A 70 -13.26 8.99 -21.75
C GLU A 70 -12.44 10.18 -22.32
N GLY A 71 -11.40 9.89 -23.09
CA GLY A 71 -10.56 10.89 -23.77
C GLY A 71 -9.48 11.53 -22.91
N GLU A 72 -9.33 11.13 -21.65
CA GLU A 72 -8.25 11.56 -20.75
C GLU A 72 -7.22 10.45 -20.55
N THR A 73 -5.96 10.85 -20.42
CA THR A 73 -4.85 9.96 -20.06
C THR A 73 -4.63 10.01 -18.56
N PHE A 74 -4.44 8.84 -17.96
CA PHE A 74 -4.18 8.68 -16.54
C PHE A 74 -3.28 7.45 -16.32
N TYR A 75 -2.80 7.27 -15.11
CA TYR A 75 -1.88 6.20 -14.76
C TYR A 75 -2.42 5.39 -13.59
N TYR A 76 -2.05 4.12 -13.54
CA TYR A 76 -2.47 3.17 -12.53
C TYR A 76 -1.27 2.33 -12.14
N ASP A 77 -0.97 2.34 -10.85
CA ASP A 77 0.14 1.59 -10.28
C ASP A 77 -0.42 0.62 -9.24
N CYS A 78 -0.33 -0.68 -9.52
CA CYS A 78 -0.58 -1.73 -8.54
C CYS A 78 0.68 -1.87 -7.67
N MET A 79 0.54 -1.63 -6.36
CA MET A 79 1.68 -1.63 -5.44
C MET A 79 2.06 -3.04 -4.97
N HIS A 80 1.27 -4.06 -5.33
CA HIS A 80 1.42 -5.46 -4.91
C HIS A 80 1.42 -5.73 -3.39
N ASP A 81 1.14 -4.71 -2.58
CA ASP A 81 0.98 -4.76 -1.13
C ASP A 81 -0.51 -4.73 -0.72
N GLY A 82 -1.41 -5.09 -1.63
CA GLY A 82 -2.85 -4.95 -1.41
C GLY A 82 -3.35 -3.51 -1.48
N THR A 83 -2.57 -2.59 -2.07
CA THR A 83 -2.96 -1.22 -2.41
C THR A 83 -2.69 -0.90 -3.89
N TYR A 84 -3.24 0.21 -4.37
CA TYR A 84 -2.96 0.78 -5.68
C TYR A 84 -3.08 2.31 -5.63
N GLN A 85 -2.56 2.95 -6.66
CA GLN A 85 -2.72 4.37 -6.90
C GLN A 85 -3.25 4.63 -8.31
N LEU A 86 -4.03 5.70 -8.45
CA LEU A 86 -4.50 6.19 -9.74
C LEU A 86 -4.21 7.68 -9.82
N TYR A 87 -3.55 8.15 -10.88
CA TYR A 87 -3.19 9.57 -10.97
C TYR A 87 -3.37 10.18 -12.34
N PHE A 88 -3.68 11.48 -12.32
CA PHE A 88 -3.78 12.34 -13.48
C PHE A 88 -2.69 13.40 -13.40
N SER A 89 -1.91 13.56 -14.48
CA SER A 89 -0.94 14.66 -14.57
C SER A 89 -1.66 16.00 -14.74
N THR A 90 -1.39 16.95 -13.84
CA THR A 90 -1.88 18.34 -13.91
C THR A 90 -0.86 19.31 -14.47
N GLY A 91 0.39 18.86 -14.62
CA GLY A 91 1.52 19.64 -15.14
C GLY A 91 2.80 18.79 -15.17
N PRO A 92 3.95 19.40 -15.52
CA PRO A 92 5.23 18.69 -15.63
C PRO A 92 5.65 17.93 -14.36
N ASP A 93 5.32 18.49 -13.19
CA ASP A 93 5.72 17.97 -11.88
C ASP A 93 4.53 17.88 -10.91
N GLU A 94 3.29 17.98 -11.41
CA GLU A 94 2.10 17.96 -10.57
C GLU A 94 1.20 16.78 -10.96
N SER A 95 0.80 16.03 -9.94
CA SER A 95 -0.09 14.89 -10.07
C SER A 95 -1.24 14.99 -9.07
N TYR A 96 -2.44 14.63 -9.52
CA TYR A 96 -3.59 14.45 -8.66
C TYR A 96 -3.85 12.96 -8.49
N VAL A 97 -3.61 12.45 -7.29
CA VAL A 97 -3.43 11.02 -7.00
C VAL A 97 -4.51 10.53 -6.07
N TYR A 98 -5.18 9.44 -6.45
CA TYR A 98 -5.98 8.64 -5.55
C TYR A 98 -5.11 7.59 -4.88
N HIS A 99 -5.17 7.54 -3.56
CA HIS A 99 -4.49 6.55 -2.73
C HIS A 99 -5.50 5.54 -2.22
N SER A 100 -5.43 4.26 -2.61
CA SER A 100 -6.42 3.27 -2.17
C SER A 100 -6.33 3.02 -0.66
N LEU A 101 -5.13 3.11 -0.06
CA LEU A 101 -4.93 2.94 1.38
C LEU A 101 -5.60 4.06 2.18
N LEU A 102 -5.44 5.31 1.72
CA LEU A 102 -6.03 6.49 2.35
C LEU A 102 -7.51 6.69 1.95
N ARG A 103 -7.93 6.02 0.88
CA ARG A 103 -9.25 6.15 0.23
C ARG A 103 -9.60 7.60 -0.14
N ALA A 104 -8.60 8.36 -0.57
CA ALA A 104 -8.71 9.79 -0.80
C ALA A 104 -7.91 10.25 -2.01
N TRP A 105 -8.42 11.31 -2.65
CA TRP A 105 -7.73 12.07 -3.68
C TRP A 105 -6.87 13.16 -3.05
N MET A 106 -5.64 13.30 -3.54
CA MET A 106 -4.63 14.17 -2.96
C MET A 106 -3.73 14.82 -4.02
N ASP A 107 -3.19 15.97 -3.69
CA ASP A 107 -2.23 16.70 -4.51
C ASP A 107 -0.83 16.14 -4.28
N ASP A 108 -0.35 15.25 -5.16
CA ASP A 108 0.92 14.49 -5.05
C ASP A 108 0.78 13.12 -4.34
N PHE A 109 1.88 12.36 -4.33
CA PHE A 109 1.97 10.98 -3.86
C PHE A 109 2.01 10.82 -2.34
N TYR A 110 2.29 11.88 -1.58
CA TYR A 110 2.29 11.90 -0.10
C TYR A 110 2.83 10.61 0.56
N THR A 111 4.01 10.16 0.12
CA THR A 111 4.61 8.89 0.55
C THR A 111 4.76 8.80 2.06
N ASP A 112 5.01 9.92 2.74
CA ASP A 112 5.11 10.00 4.20
C ASP A 112 3.78 9.68 4.89
N LEU A 113 2.67 10.23 4.39
CA LEU A 113 1.34 9.97 4.95
C LEU A 113 0.89 8.53 4.68
N VAL A 114 1.19 8.00 3.49
CA VAL A 114 0.95 6.59 3.16
C VAL A 114 1.74 5.68 4.10
N HIS A 115 3.01 6.00 4.36
CA HIS A 115 3.85 5.26 5.30
C HIS A 115 3.30 5.35 6.74
N GLU A 116 2.90 6.52 7.22
CA GLU A 116 2.25 6.67 8.53
C GLU A 116 0.99 5.79 8.65
N GLN A 117 0.20 5.70 7.57
CA GLN A 117 -0.97 4.82 7.54
C GLN A 117 -0.58 3.34 7.54
N LYS A 118 0.49 2.93 6.83
CA LYS A 118 1.04 1.55 6.91
C LYS A 118 1.49 1.22 8.34
N VAL A 119 2.13 2.16 9.05
CA VAL A 119 2.49 1.99 10.47
C VAL A 119 1.25 1.79 11.34
N ALA A 120 0.18 2.54 11.09
CA ALA A 120 -1.08 2.36 11.81
C ALA A 120 -1.73 0.99 11.53
N VAL A 121 -1.69 0.51 10.29
CA VAL A 121 -2.13 -0.85 9.92
C VAL A 121 -1.33 -1.91 10.69
N TYR A 122 0.00 -1.80 10.72
CA TYR A 122 0.83 -2.75 11.46
C TYR A 122 0.52 -2.76 12.97
N ARG A 123 0.32 -1.59 13.58
CA ARG A 123 -0.09 -1.52 15.00
C ARG A 123 -1.41 -2.24 15.27
N HIS A 124 -2.39 -2.09 14.37
CA HIS A 124 -3.66 -2.80 14.48
C HIS A 124 -3.48 -4.32 14.37
N ILE A 125 -2.58 -4.79 13.50
CA ILE A 125 -2.26 -6.21 13.39
C ILE A 125 -1.63 -6.73 14.70
N GLU A 126 -0.69 -6.00 15.29
CA GLU A 126 -0.09 -6.36 16.59
C GLU A 126 -1.11 -6.37 17.74
N ASP A 127 -2.10 -5.47 17.71
CA ASP A 127 -3.23 -5.51 18.63
C ASP A 127 -4.07 -6.79 18.45
N CYS A 128 -4.24 -7.28 17.21
CA CYS A 128 -4.90 -8.55 16.92
C CYS A 128 -4.15 -9.75 17.52
N TYR A 129 -2.82 -9.77 17.44
CA TYR A 129 -1.99 -10.77 18.12
C TYR A 129 -2.23 -10.75 19.64
N THR A 130 -2.20 -9.56 20.25
CA THR A 130 -2.38 -9.39 21.70
C THR A 130 -3.78 -9.80 22.17
N GLN A 131 -4.79 -9.64 21.32
CA GLN A 131 -6.18 -10.01 21.61
C GLN A 131 -6.49 -11.49 21.33
N GLY A 132 -5.54 -12.27 20.81
CA GLY A 132 -5.76 -13.68 20.47
C GLY A 132 -6.67 -13.87 19.25
N LEU A 133 -6.66 -12.92 18.31
CA LEU A 133 -7.37 -13.03 17.03
C LEU A 133 -6.58 -13.82 15.97
N ILE A 134 -5.31 -14.10 16.25
CA ILE A 134 -4.46 -15.02 15.49
C ILE A 134 -4.63 -16.42 16.10
N ASP A 135 -5.09 -17.38 15.30
CA ASP A 135 -5.57 -18.69 15.75
C ASP A 135 -4.51 -19.77 15.63
N SER A 136 -3.68 -19.71 14.60
CA SER A 136 -2.69 -20.75 14.32
C SER A 136 -1.44 -20.23 13.64
N THR A 137 -0.33 -20.93 13.90
CA THR A 137 0.95 -20.73 13.23
C THR A 137 1.40 -22.05 12.61
N VAL A 138 1.76 -22.00 11.34
CA VAL A 138 2.36 -23.12 10.61
C VAL A 138 3.85 -22.88 10.47
N TYR A 139 4.64 -23.88 10.81
CA TYR A 139 6.09 -23.83 10.69
C TYR A 139 6.56 -24.73 9.55
N ASP A 140 7.34 -24.14 8.63
CA ASP A 140 8.09 -24.88 7.65
C ASP A 140 9.58 -24.84 7.97
N HIS A 141 10.13 -26.01 8.31
CA HIS A 141 11.54 -26.12 8.68
C HIS A 141 12.44 -25.89 7.47
N ALA A 142 13.35 -24.93 7.59
CA ALA A 142 14.28 -24.57 6.53
C ALA A 142 15.24 -25.72 6.15
N LYS A 143 15.59 -26.59 7.11
CA LYS A 143 16.57 -27.66 6.90
C LYS A 143 16.11 -28.76 5.91
N PRO A 144 14.90 -29.35 6.03
CA PRO A 144 14.37 -30.25 5.01
C PRO A 144 14.00 -29.53 3.70
N ASN A 145 13.67 -28.24 3.74
CA ASN A 145 13.26 -27.43 2.59
C ASN A 145 14.32 -26.44 2.08
N LEU A 146 15.60 -26.76 2.34
CA LEU A 146 16.77 -25.89 2.10
C LEU A 146 16.91 -25.43 0.64
N LYS A 147 16.44 -26.23 -0.31
CA LYS A 147 16.42 -25.89 -1.74
C LYS A 147 15.28 -24.93 -2.13
N ARG A 148 14.21 -24.88 -1.35
CA ARG A 148 13.00 -24.10 -1.61
C ARG A 148 13.03 -22.73 -0.93
N LEU A 149 13.61 -22.65 0.27
CA LEU A 149 13.46 -21.49 1.15
C LEU A 149 14.78 -20.80 1.50
N ARG A 150 15.81 -20.87 0.64
CA ARG A 150 17.14 -20.32 0.97
C ARG A 150 17.05 -18.81 1.25
N PRO A 151 17.31 -18.34 2.48
CA PRO A 151 17.35 -16.91 2.76
C PRO A 151 18.52 -16.27 1.97
N GLU A 152 18.28 -15.12 1.35
CA GLU A 152 19.34 -14.40 0.65
C GLU A 152 20.48 -14.04 1.62
N GLY A 153 21.72 -14.23 1.17
CA GLY A 153 22.92 -13.88 1.94
C GLY A 153 23.40 -14.90 2.98
N SER A 154 22.70 -16.01 3.21
CA SER A 154 23.13 -16.98 4.23
C SER A 154 23.98 -18.15 3.67
N GLY A 155 25.18 -18.33 4.24
CA GLY A 155 26.12 -19.41 3.91
C GLY A 155 25.85 -20.75 4.61
N SER A 156 25.05 -20.72 5.69
CA SER A 156 24.63 -21.89 6.46
C SER A 156 23.31 -21.60 7.17
N ILE A 157 22.36 -22.52 7.11
CA ILE A 157 21.07 -22.39 7.80
C ILE A 157 21.18 -23.16 9.13
N PRO A 158 21.01 -22.51 10.28
CA PRO A 158 21.04 -23.21 11.56
C PRO A 158 19.75 -24.03 11.75
N ASP A 159 19.83 -25.08 12.57
CA ASP A 159 18.68 -25.98 12.86
C ASP A 159 17.52 -25.23 13.54
N SER A 160 17.87 -24.11 14.16
CA SER A 160 17.04 -23.13 14.85
C SER A 160 16.31 -22.14 13.95
N LEU A 161 16.25 -22.35 12.62
CA LEU A 161 15.57 -21.44 11.69
C LEU A 161 14.36 -22.11 11.02
N VAL A 162 13.18 -21.53 11.19
CA VAL A 162 11.93 -21.93 10.51
C VAL A 162 11.28 -20.74 9.83
N HIS A 163 10.59 -21.03 8.72
CA HIS A 163 9.63 -20.08 8.16
C HIS A 163 8.31 -20.27 8.89
N ALA A 164 7.73 -19.20 9.41
CA ALA A 164 6.45 -19.21 10.09
C ALA A 164 5.41 -18.48 9.24
N SER A 165 4.18 -19.01 9.27
CA SER A 165 3.01 -18.39 8.67
C SER A 165 1.90 -18.38 9.73
N ASP A 166 1.49 -17.18 10.13
CA ASP A 166 0.45 -16.92 11.11
C ASP A 166 -0.88 -16.68 10.41
N TYR A 167 -1.98 -17.20 10.98
CA TYR A 167 -3.31 -17.11 10.38
C TYR A 167 -4.34 -16.55 11.36
N TYR A 168 -5.22 -15.68 10.84
CA TYR A 168 -6.44 -15.26 11.51
C TYR A 168 -7.37 -16.46 11.74
N GLN A 169 -8.35 -16.31 12.64
CA GLN A 169 -9.38 -17.32 12.92
C GLN A 169 -10.19 -17.77 11.69
N ASP A 170 -10.27 -16.92 10.65
CA ASP A 170 -10.94 -17.25 9.39
C ASP A 170 -10.03 -17.91 8.35
N GLY A 171 -8.78 -18.22 8.73
CA GLY A 171 -7.80 -18.89 7.88
C GLY A 171 -7.06 -17.99 6.90
N ARG A 172 -7.29 -16.67 6.93
CA ARG A 172 -6.48 -15.72 6.16
C ARG A 172 -5.10 -15.54 6.78
N LEU A 173 -4.08 -15.36 5.95
CA LEU A 173 -2.72 -15.09 6.41
C LEU A 173 -2.68 -13.75 7.14
N ALA A 174 -2.08 -13.72 8.32
CA ALA A 174 -1.89 -12.54 9.17
C ALA A 174 -0.44 -12.07 9.17
N GLY A 175 0.51 -12.99 9.02
CA GLY A 175 1.91 -12.67 8.87
C GLY A 175 2.72 -13.85 8.42
N GLU A 176 3.85 -13.58 7.78
CA GLU A 176 4.83 -14.60 7.47
C GLU A 176 6.26 -14.06 7.51
N GLY A 177 7.19 -14.93 7.83
CA GLY A 177 8.60 -14.60 7.85
C GLY A 177 9.43 -15.61 8.62
N TRP A 178 10.63 -15.22 9.00
CA TRP A 178 11.61 -16.10 9.62
C TRP A 178 11.61 -15.99 11.15
N ILE A 179 11.69 -17.13 11.82
CA ILE A 179 11.85 -17.23 13.27
C ILE A 179 13.13 -17.98 13.61
N LEU A 180 13.88 -17.44 14.57
CA LEU A 180 14.96 -18.13 15.27
C LEU A 180 14.45 -18.71 16.59
N PHE A 181 14.76 -19.98 16.87
CA PHE A 181 14.31 -20.67 18.09
C PHE A 181 15.41 -21.57 18.65
N TYR A 182 15.46 -21.82 19.95
CA TYR A 182 16.50 -22.69 20.51
C TYR A 182 16.11 -24.18 20.46
N ASP A 183 15.02 -24.53 21.14
CA ASP A 183 14.53 -25.93 21.23
C ASP A 183 13.20 -26.13 20.48
N ASP A 184 12.25 -25.21 20.65
CA ASP A 184 10.89 -25.29 20.09
C ASP A 184 10.52 -23.96 19.41
N PRO A 185 10.08 -23.94 18.14
CA PRO A 185 9.61 -22.72 17.47
C PRO A 185 8.32 -22.12 18.06
N GLN A 186 7.60 -22.86 18.92
CA GLN A 186 6.46 -22.36 19.69
C GLN A 186 6.87 -21.78 21.06
N SER A 187 8.15 -21.86 21.41
CA SER A 187 8.66 -21.31 22.67
C SER A 187 8.47 -19.80 22.74
N ASP A 188 8.26 -19.27 23.94
CA ASP A 188 8.23 -17.82 24.21
C ASP A 188 9.59 -17.14 23.96
N THR A 189 10.65 -17.94 23.86
CA THR A 189 12.00 -17.50 23.48
C THR A 189 12.26 -17.52 21.98
N ALA A 190 11.25 -17.81 21.14
CA ALA A 190 11.38 -17.79 19.69
C ALA A 190 11.23 -16.35 19.18
N ASP A 191 12.21 -15.90 18.39
CA ASP A 191 12.31 -14.50 17.95
C ASP A 191 12.09 -14.38 16.43
N ARG A 192 11.21 -13.46 16.04
CA ARG A 192 11.12 -13.01 14.64
C ARG A 192 12.47 -12.41 14.22
N THR A 193 12.90 -12.71 13.00
CA THR A 193 14.16 -12.21 12.44
C THR A 193 14.00 -11.85 10.96
N GLY A 194 14.78 -10.87 10.49
CA GLY A 194 14.77 -10.44 9.11
C GLY A 194 13.48 -9.72 8.73
N VAL A 195 13.13 -9.78 7.45
CA VAL A 195 11.88 -9.17 6.96
C VAL A 195 10.72 -10.12 7.17
N TRP A 196 9.68 -9.60 7.78
CA TRP A 196 8.37 -10.20 7.89
C TRP A 196 7.37 -9.40 7.06
N THR A 197 6.42 -10.09 6.46
CA THR A 197 5.27 -9.46 5.82
C THR A 197 4.05 -9.72 6.68
N PHE A 198 3.39 -8.66 7.14
CA PHE A 198 2.12 -8.74 7.87
C PHE A 198 0.98 -8.31 6.98
N PHE A 199 -0.16 -8.97 7.12
CA PHE A 199 -1.34 -8.72 6.30
C PHE A 199 -2.51 -8.31 7.20
N SER A 200 -3.16 -7.20 6.88
CA SER A 200 -4.39 -6.81 7.56
C SER A 200 -5.56 -7.72 7.18
N GLU A 201 -6.66 -7.63 7.93
CA GLU A 201 -7.92 -8.29 7.55
C GLU A 201 -8.50 -7.78 6.22
N THR A 202 -7.98 -6.69 5.65
CA THR A 202 -8.39 -6.18 4.33
C THR A 202 -7.42 -6.57 3.21
N GLY A 203 -6.37 -7.32 3.55
CA GLY A 203 -5.34 -7.80 2.64
C GLY A 203 -4.24 -6.76 2.33
N VAL A 204 -4.12 -5.70 3.13
CA VAL A 204 -3.00 -4.75 3.01
C VAL A 204 -1.77 -5.37 3.65
N ALA A 205 -0.69 -5.49 2.89
CA ALA A 205 0.59 -6.00 3.32
C ALA A 205 1.47 -4.87 3.88
N VAL A 206 2.19 -5.16 4.96
CA VAL A 206 3.19 -4.27 5.55
C VAL A 206 4.44 -5.08 5.83
N GLU A 207 5.54 -4.72 5.18
CA GLU A 207 6.85 -5.30 5.46
C GLU A 207 7.49 -4.65 6.70
N VAL A 208 8.00 -5.49 7.59
CA VAL A 208 8.58 -5.08 8.87
C VAL A 208 9.90 -5.80 9.06
N ASN A 209 10.95 -5.02 9.34
CA ASN A 209 12.27 -5.56 9.61
C ASN A 209 12.48 -5.78 11.10
N PHE A 210 12.77 -7.03 11.48
CA PHE A 210 13.23 -7.43 12.80
C PHE A 210 14.74 -7.61 12.80
N GLY A 211 15.45 -6.67 13.43
CA GLY A 211 16.88 -6.82 13.68
C GLY A 211 17.16 -8.06 14.54
N ASN A 212 18.34 -8.65 14.39
CA ASN A 212 18.75 -9.81 15.20
C ASN A 212 18.60 -9.50 16.71
N GLY A 213 17.74 -10.27 17.39
CA GLY A 213 17.49 -10.13 18.83
C GLY A 213 16.69 -8.89 19.24
N GLN A 214 15.98 -8.25 18.30
CA GLN A 214 15.04 -7.18 18.61
C GLN A 214 13.64 -7.74 18.82
N SER A 215 13.04 -7.40 19.96
CA SER A 215 11.66 -7.79 20.30
C SER A 215 10.58 -6.98 19.56
N SER A 216 10.97 -5.94 18.82
CA SER A 216 10.06 -5.06 18.08
C SER A 216 10.60 -4.78 16.69
N GLY A 217 9.75 -4.95 15.69
CA GLY A 217 10.06 -4.70 14.29
C GLY A 217 9.79 -3.26 13.89
N THR A 218 10.47 -2.79 12.84
CA THR A 218 10.24 -1.46 12.24
C THR A 218 9.64 -1.62 10.84
N PRO A 219 8.46 -1.06 10.55
CA PRO A 219 7.91 -1.04 9.20
C PRO A 219 8.90 -0.41 8.21
N ILE A 220 9.11 -1.06 7.07
CA ILE A 220 10.02 -0.59 6.03
C ILE A 220 9.38 0.61 5.31
N ARG A 221 10.21 1.58 4.92
CA ARG A 221 9.82 2.70 4.09
C ARG A 221 10.24 2.39 2.65
N GLU A 222 9.26 2.38 1.75
CA GLU A 222 9.45 2.26 0.30
C GLU A 222 9.99 3.56 -0.31
#